data_AF-A0A8C2Z0E3-F1
#
_entry.id   AF-A0A8C2Z0E3-F1
#
_cell.length_a   1.000
_cell.length_b   1.000
_cell.length_c   1.000
_cell.angle_alpha   90.00
_cell.angle_beta   90.00
_cell.angle_gamma   90.00
#
_symmetry.space_group_name_H-M   'P 1'
#
loop_
_entity.id
_entity.type
_entity.pdbx_description
1 polymer ?
#
loop_
_entity_poly.entity_id
_entity_poly.type
_entity_poly.pdbx_seq_one_letter_code
_entity_poly.pdbx_strand_id
1 'polypeptide(L)'
;MFQLRKSYSLESLLRNSGVSSVFSHSADFSGISQKTLKLTKTKYEDGGRPDIMLDFSIPTRITFNRPFMLIIYDDLTGLVLLMGRIIDPTDV
;
A
#
# COMPACT_ATOMS: atom_id res chain seq x y z
N MET A 1 -17.62 6.25 -3.33
CA MET A 1 -16.81 5.04 -3.57
C MET A 1 -15.65 5.45 -4.46
N PHE A 2 -14.41 5.06 -4.14
CA PHE A 2 -13.22 5.39 -4.92
C PHE A 2 -12.39 4.13 -5.17
N GLN A 3 -11.57 4.13 -6.22
CA GLN A 3 -10.61 3.09 -6.51
C GLN A 3 -9.26 3.75 -6.78
N LEU A 4 -8.17 3.20 -6.21
CA LEU A 4 -6.83 3.69 -6.46
C LEU A 4 -6.04 2.64 -7.25
N ARG A 5 -5.65 2.97 -8.50
CA ARG A 5 -4.76 2.15 -9.31
C ARG A 5 -3.64 3.01 -9.88
N LYS A 6 -2.39 2.69 -9.52
CA LYS A 6 -1.20 3.37 -10.04
C LYS A 6 -0.09 2.36 -10.33
N SER A 7 0.65 2.60 -11.39
CA SER A 7 1.86 1.86 -11.75
C SER A 7 3.02 2.83 -11.76
N TYR A 8 4.07 2.52 -11.00
CA TYR A 8 5.28 3.33 -10.92
C TYR A 8 6.48 2.50 -11.31
N SER A 9 7.34 3.04 -12.16
CA SER A 9 8.70 2.52 -12.30
C SER A 9 9.49 2.95 -11.07
N LEU A 10 9.88 1.98 -10.24
CA LEU A 10 10.65 2.26 -9.03
C LEU A 10 12.13 2.50 -9.32
N GLU A 11 12.62 2.18 -10.52
CA GLU A 11 14.05 2.27 -10.84
C GLU A 11 14.59 3.70 -10.64
N SER A 12 13.97 4.69 -11.28
CA SER A 12 14.41 6.08 -11.17
C SER A 12 14.27 6.62 -9.74
N LEU A 13 13.18 6.24 -9.05
CA LEU A 13 12.93 6.64 -7.67
C LEU A 13 13.98 6.07 -6.71
N LEU A 14 14.32 4.79 -6.85
CA LEU A 14 15.31 4.11 -6.03
C LEU A 14 16.73 4.62 -6.33
N ARG A 15 17.06 4.85 -7.62
CA ARG A 15 18.32 5.51 -8.00
C ARG A 15 18.47 6.88 -7.36
N ASN A 16 17.43 7.71 -7.43
CA ASN A 16 17.42 9.04 -6.81
C ASN A 16 17.49 8.99 -5.28
N SER A 17 17.03 7.88 -4.68
CA SER A 17 17.11 7.64 -3.24
C SER A 17 18.45 7.05 -2.78
N GLY A 18 19.44 6.94 -3.69
CA GLY A 18 20.79 6.44 -3.41
C GLY A 18 20.99 4.95 -3.68
N VAL A 19 19.93 4.22 -4.05
CA VAL A 19 20.00 2.81 -4.46
C VAL A 19 20.25 2.74 -5.96
N SER A 20 21.47 3.05 -6.38
CA SER A 20 21.85 3.12 -7.80
C SER A 20 22.71 1.93 -8.26
N SER A 21 23.49 1.34 -7.35
CA SER A 21 24.46 0.28 -7.64
C SER A 21 23.81 -1.01 -8.16
N VAL A 22 22.65 -1.38 -7.61
CA VAL A 22 21.88 -2.58 -8.02
C VAL A 22 21.35 -2.49 -9.45
N PHE A 23 21.21 -1.28 -10.00
CA PHE A 23 20.75 -1.08 -11.37
C PHE A 23 21.91 -0.76 -12.33
N SER A 24 23.17 -0.96 -11.90
CA SER A 24 24.36 -0.75 -12.74
C SER A 24 24.71 -2.01 -13.53
N HIS A 25 25.44 -1.86 -14.64
CA HIS A 25 25.93 -2.99 -15.45
C HIS A 25 26.93 -3.88 -14.69
N SER A 26 27.53 -3.35 -13.62
CA SER A 26 28.46 -4.05 -12.72
C SER A 26 27.78 -4.54 -11.43
N ALA A 27 26.45 -4.58 -11.38
CA ALA A 27 25.73 -5.07 -10.21
C ALA A 27 26.03 -6.56 -10.01
N ASP A 28 26.52 -6.90 -8.81
CA ASP A 28 26.82 -8.28 -8.46
C ASP A 28 25.56 -8.96 -7.92
N PHE A 29 25.04 -9.92 -8.70
CA PHE A 29 23.90 -10.76 -8.36
C PHE A 29 24.29 -12.23 -8.17
N SER A 30 25.58 -12.52 -8.00
CA SER A 30 26.11 -13.90 -7.92
C SER A 30 25.49 -14.76 -6.82
N GLY A 31 24.93 -14.16 -5.77
CA GLY A 31 24.22 -14.86 -4.69
C GLY A 31 22.73 -15.15 -4.92
N ILE A 32 22.13 -14.70 -6.02
CA ILE A 32 20.66 -14.75 -6.22
C ILE A 32 20.22 -15.84 -7.21
N SER A 33 21.07 -16.35 -8.11
CA SER A 33 20.60 -17.22 -9.21
C SER A 33 21.38 -18.52 -9.47
N GLN A 34 20.69 -19.66 -9.29
CA GLN A 34 20.78 -20.86 -10.15
C GLN A 34 19.40 -21.49 -10.51
N LYS A 35 18.25 -20.89 -10.15
CA LYS A 35 16.93 -21.32 -10.66
C LYS A 35 15.81 -20.31 -10.37
N THR A 36 14.88 -20.20 -11.31
CA THR A 36 13.74 -19.27 -11.27
C THR A 36 12.56 -19.88 -10.51
N LEU A 37 12.10 -19.24 -9.43
CA LEU A 37 10.86 -19.61 -8.73
C LEU A 37 9.71 -18.66 -9.11
N LYS A 38 8.57 -19.25 -9.49
CA LYS A 38 7.31 -18.54 -9.78
C LYS A 38 6.49 -18.43 -8.49
N LEU A 39 6.05 -17.23 -8.16
CA LEU A 39 5.16 -16.96 -7.03
C LEU A 39 3.69 -16.94 -7.49
N THR A 40 2.83 -17.72 -6.84
CA THR A 40 1.37 -17.72 -7.07
C THR A 40 0.67 -17.09 -5.86
N LYS A 41 -0.25 -16.16 -6.11
CA LYS A 41 -0.95 -15.37 -5.09
C LYS A 41 -2.35 -15.95 -4.82
N THR A 42 -2.72 -16.10 -3.55
CA THR A 42 -4.07 -16.46 -3.09
C THR A 42 -4.76 -15.25 -2.43
N LYS A 43 -6.10 -15.24 -2.41
CA LYS A 43 -6.95 -14.19 -1.83
C LYS A 43 -7.32 -14.51 -0.37
N TYR A 44 -7.49 -13.48 0.44
CA TYR A 44 -8.01 -13.54 1.82
C TYR A 44 -9.35 -12.80 1.88
N GLU A 45 -10.39 -13.45 2.39
CA GLU A 45 -11.68 -12.85 2.76
C GLU A 45 -11.96 -13.22 4.21
N ASP A 46 -12.33 -12.24 5.04
CA ASP A 46 -12.95 -12.52 6.33
C ASP A 46 -14.03 -11.48 6.65
N GLY A 47 -15.16 -11.98 7.14
CA GLY A 47 -16.35 -11.25 7.50
C GLY A 47 -16.54 -11.28 9.01
N GLY A 48 -16.53 -10.10 9.64
CA GLY A 48 -16.90 -9.91 11.03
C GLY A 48 -18.00 -8.86 11.16
N ARG A 49 -19.14 -9.25 11.76
CA ARG A 49 -20.19 -8.31 12.18
C ARG A 49 -19.79 -7.71 13.54
N PRO A 50 -19.80 -6.38 13.74
CA PRO A 50 -19.71 -5.82 15.07
C PRO A 50 -21.09 -5.80 15.76
N ASP A 51 -21.12 -6.35 16.98
CA ASP A 51 -22.22 -6.28 17.93
C ASP A 51 -22.37 -4.83 18.43
N ILE A 52 -23.59 -4.27 18.40
CA ILE A 52 -23.83 -2.82 18.51
C ILE A 52 -24.24 -2.48 19.95
N MET A 53 -23.35 -1.85 20.71
CA MET A 53 -23.68 -1.22 21.98
C MET A 53 -23.97 0.28 21.72
N LEU A 54 -25.22 0.70 21.92
CA LEU A 54 -25.67 2.07 21.62
C LEU A 54 -25.33 3.05 22.76
N ASP A 55 -24.34 3.89 22.53
CA ASP A 55 -24.09 5.13 23.30
C ASP A 55 -24.80 6.30 22.58
N PHE A 56 -25.53 7.14 23.32
CA PHE A 56 -26.34 8.25 22.79
C PHE A 56 -25.57 9.58 22.69
N SER A 57 -24.24 9.52 22.63
CA SER A 57 -23.44 10.69 22.30
C SER A 57 -23.67 11.07 20.82
N ILE A 58 -23.86 12.35 20.52
CA ILE A 58 -23.98 12.82 19.12
C ILE A 58 -22.66 12.46 18.43
N PRO A 59 -22.64 11.54 17.45
CA PRO A 59 -21.40 11.07 16.87
C PRO A 59 -20.72 12.22 16.11
N THR A 60 -19.45 12.47 16.41
CA THR A 60 -18.65 13.48 15.71
C THR A 60 -18.61 13.15 14.22
N ARG A 61 -19.15 14.04 13.39
CA ARG A 61 -19.19 13.84 11.94
C ARG A 61 -17.82 14.14 11.33
N ILE A 62 -17.14 13.10 10.85
CA ILE A 62 -15.93 13.22 10.04
C ILE A 62 -16.33 13.22 8.56
N THR A 63 -15.89 14.22 7.81
CA THR A 63 -16.21 14.36 6.37
C THR A 63 -14.94 14.46 5.53
N PHE A 64 -14.79 13.55 4.57
CA PHE A 64 -13.69 13.49 3.61
C PHE A 64 -14.09 14.08 2.26
N ASN A 65 -14.25 15.41 2.20
CA ASN A 65 -14.70 16.16 1.00
C ASN A 65 -13.58 17.03 0.38
N ARG A 66 -12.32 16.72 0.67
CA ARG A 66 -11.12 17.39 0.17
C ARG A 66 -9.96 16.38 0.13
N PRO A 67 -8.83 16.69 -0.53
CA PRO A 67 -7.71 15.76 -0.59
C PRO A 67 -7.30 15.19 0.77
N PHE A 68 -7.04 13.88 0.82
CA PHE A 68 -6.72 13.15 2.04
C PHE A 68 -5.66 12.08 1.81
N MET A 69 -5.04 11.62 2.90
CA MET A 69 -4.13 10.48 2.88
C MET A 69 -4.85 9.21 3.32
N LEU A 70 -4.49 8.09 2.71
CA LEU A 70 -4.91 6.75 3.08
C LEU A 70 -3.67 5.97 3.49
N ILE A 71 -3.70 5.40 4.69
CA ILE A 71 -2.68 4.50 5.20
C ILE A 71 -3.39 3.22 5.62
N ILE A 72 -2.94 2.09 5.09
CA ILE A 72 -3.38 0.76 5.52
C ILE A 72 -2.17 0.13 6.17
N TYR A 73 -2.31 -0.26 7.41
CA TYR A 73 -1.25 -0.85 8.20
C TYR A 73 -1.79 -2.05 8.98
N ASP A 74 -0.89 -2.95 9.35
CA ASP A 74 -1.19 -4.07 10.24
C ASP A 74 -1.12 -3.60 11.70
N ASP A 75 -2.23 -3.71 12.45
CA ASP A 75 -2.31 -3.18 13.82
C ASP A 75 -1.39 -3.91 14.81
N LEU A 76 -1.07 -5.19 14.59
CA LEU A 76 -0.24 -5.98 15.50
C LEU A 76 1.24 -5.64 15.37
N THR A 77 1.72 -5.48 14.14
CA THR A 77 3.14 -5.23 13.84
C THR A 77 3.45 -3.76 13.59
N GLY A 78 2.43 -2.94 13.32
CA GLY A 78 2.58 -1.55 12.88
C GLY A 78 3.10 -1.41 11.44
N LEU A 79 3.15 -2.51 10.67
CA LEU A 79 3.68 -2.49 9.30
C LEU A 79 2.76 -1.73 8.36
N VAL A 80 3.28 -0.70 7.68
CA VAL A 80 2.56 0.01 6.63
C VAL A 80 2.49 -0.88 5.39
N LEU A 81 1.29 -1.32 5.04
CA LEU A 81 1.03 -2.17 3.89
C LEU A 81 0.82 -1.33 2.63
N LEU A 82 0.09 -0.23 2.75
CA LEU A 82 -0.20 0.71 1.66
C LEU A 82 -0.23 2.14 2.19
N MET A 83 0.31 3.06 1.40
CA MET A 83 0.21 4.50 1.65
C MET A 83 -0.14 5.20 0.34
N GLY A 84 -1.14 6.08 0.38
CA GLY A 84 -1.63 6.78 -0.79
C GLY A 84 -2.15 8.17 -0.46
N ARG A 85 -2.16 9.03 -1.47
CA ARG A 85 -2.77 10.36 -1.43
C ARG A 85 -3.90 10.41 -2.44
N ILE A 86 -5.11 10.71 -1.97
CA ILE A 86 -6.31 10.86 -2.80
C ILE A 86 -6.54 12.35 -2.99
N ILE A 87 -6.35 12.83 -4.21
CA ILE A 87 -6.64 14.23 -4.59
C ILE A 87 -8.08 14.32 -5.08
N ASP A 88 -8.43 13.44 -6.01
CA ASP A 88 -9.77 13.29 -6.57
C ASP A 88 -10.19 11.81 -6.43
N PRO A 89 -11.26 11.50 -5.68
CA PRO A 89 -11.75 10.14 -5.51
C PRO A 89 -12.45 9.56 -6.75
N THR A 90 -12.69 10.39 -7.78
CA THR A 90 -13.36 9.99 -9.04
C THR A 90 -12.37 9.68 -10.16
N ASP A 91 -11.09 10.02 -9.99
CA ASP A 91 -10.02 9.73 -10.94
C ASP A 91 -9.64 8.23 -10.87
N VAL A 92 -9.82 7.51 -11.98
CA VAL A 92 -9.66 6.03 -12.07
C VAL A 92 -8.40 5.62 -12.82
#